data_AF-A0A967U4F9-F1
#
_entry.id   AF-A0A967U4F9-F1
#
_cell.length_a   1.000
_cell.length_b   1.000
_cell.length_c   1.000
_cell.angle_alpha   90.00
_cell.angle_beta   90.00
_cell.angle_gamma   90.00
#
_symmetry.space_group_name_H-M   'P 1'
#
loop_
_entity.id
_entity.type
_entity.pdbx_description
1 polymer ?
#
loop_
_entity_poly.entity_id
_entity_poly.type
_entity_poly.pdbx_seq_one_letter_code
_entity_poly.pdbx_strand_id
1 'polypeptide(L)'
;MLRIITIIVLSLLYISSHIYIAHADDNNKWYLMSRHGECAEIKSLRRKIPDMEGVEDPQSFSKIMKEKGYEVIINEPEELMGKAVEVSVPSEGLSLMFGTESVCQGFVGGE
;
A
#
# COMPACT_ATOMS: atom_id res chain seq x y z
N MET A 1 7.68 -6.87 -50.20
CA MET A 1 6.73 -7.60 -49.33
C MET A 1 7.40 -8.26 -48.12
N LEU A 2 8.50 -9.00 -48.29
CA LEU A 2 9.17 -9.72 -47.19
C LEU A 2 9.67 -8.83 -46.03
N ARG A 3 10.10 -7.59 -46.31
CA ARG A 3 10.60 -6.62 -45.30
C ARG A 3 9.53 -6.05 -44.37
N ILE A 4 8.26 -5.99 -44.81
CA ILE A 4 7.15 -5.43 -44.02
C ILE A 4 6.71 -6.45 -42.95
N ILE A 5 6.74 -7.73 -43.30
CA ILE A 5 6.39 -8.85 -42.41
C ILE A 5 7.37 -8.93 -41.24
N THR A 6 8.66 -8.66 -41.47
CA THR A 6 9.69 -8.71 -40.41
C THR A 6 9.51 -7.63 -39.34
N ILE A 7 9.09 -6.43 -39.75
CA ILE A 7 8.90 -5.29 -38.83
C ILE A 7 7.69 -5.54 -37.92
N ILE A 8 6.58 -6.06 -38.47
CA ILE A 8 5.36 -6.35 -37.70
C ILE A 8 5.62 -7.42 -36.62
N VAL A 9 6.41 -8.45 -36.94
CA VAL A 9 6.77 -9.51 -35.99
C VAL A 9 7.68 -8.98 -34.87
N LEU A 10 8.61 -8.08 -35.18
CA LEU A 10 9.46 -7.43 -34.16
C LEU A 10 8.66 -6.51 -33.23
N SER A 11 7.69 -5.78 -33.76
CA SER A 11 6.82 -4.91 -32.96
C SER A 11 5.92 -5.72 -32.02
N LEU A 12 5.35 -6.83 -32.48
CA LEU A 12 4.49 -7.71 -31.66
C LEU A 12 5.25 -8.39 -30.52
N LEU A 13 6.53 -8.72 -30.70
CA LEU A 13 7.37 -9.28 -29.64
C LEU A 13 7.75 -8.25 -28.56
N TYR A 14 7.80 -6.96 -28.90
CA TYR A 14 8.16 -5.89 -27.98
C TYR A 14 7.05 -5.56 -26.97
N ILE A 15 5.78 -5.71 -27.39
CA ILE A 15 4.61 -5.35 -26.54
C ILE A 15 4.34 -6.40 -25.45
N SER A 16 4.82 -7.64 -25.62
CA SER A 16 4.61 -8.75 -24.68
C SER A 16 5.37 -8.58 -23.36
N SER A 17 6.31 -7.64 -23.26
CA SER A 17 7.19 -7.48 -22.10
C SER A 17 6.70 -6.46 -21.06
N HIS A 18 5.55 -5.81 -21.27
CA HIS A 18 5.06 -4.74 -20.37
C HIS A 18 3.70 -5.02 -19.73
N ILE A 19 3.30 -6.29 -19.60
CA ILE A 19 2.20 -6.66 -18.70
C ILE A 19 2.82 -7.25 -17.45
N TYR A 20 3.44 -6.39 -16.64
CA TYR A 20 3.68 -6.70 -15.24
C TYR A 20 2.33 -6.55 -14.54
N ILE A 21 1.62 -7.67 -14.43
CA ILE A 21 0.48 -7.78 -13.53
C ILE A 21 1.02 -7.51 -12.14
N ALA A 22 0.72 -6.34 -11.59
CA ALA A 22 0.90 -6.08 -10.17
C ALA A 22 -0.04 -7.04 -9.45
N HIS A 23 0.48 -8.16 -8.96
CA HIS A 23 -0.23 -9.01 -8.03
C HIS A 23 -0.48 -8.18 -6.77
N ALA A 24 -1.71 -7.67 -6.63
CA ALA A 24 -2.22 -7.32 -5.32
C ALA A 24 -2.14 -8.62 -4.49
N ASP A 25 -1.32 -8.60 -3.45
CA ASP A 25 -1.25 -9.66 -2.45
C ASP A 25 -2.59 -9.65 -1.69
N ASP A 26 -3.58 -10.32 -2.28
CA ASP A 26 -5.02 -10.19 -1.98
C ASP A 26 -5.47 -10.93 -0.70
N ASN A 27 -4.55 -11.24 0.23
CA ASN A 27 -4.89 -12.00 1.44
C ASN A 27 -4.28 -11.52 2.75
N ASN A 28 -3.49 -10.45 2.74
CA ASN A 28 -2.99 -9.88 3.98
C ASN A 28 -3.88 -8.72 4.43
N LYS A 29 -4.84 -9.02 5.32
CA LYS A 29 -5.69 -8.00 5.95
C LYS A 29 -4.82 -6.98 6.68
N TRP A 30 -5.06 -5.70 6.39
CA TRP A 30 -4.34 -4.58 6.99
C TRP A 30 -5.05 -4.00 8.20
N TYR A 31 -4.25 -3.52 9.14
CA TYR A 31 -4.69 -2.89 10.38
C TYR A 31 -3.94 -1.58 10.59
N LEU A 32 -4.50 -0.69 11.39
CA LEU A 32 -3.80 0.48 11.91
C LEU A 32 -3.05 0.10 13.17
N MET A 33 -1.74 0.28 13.15
CA MET A 33 -0.88 0.01 14.30
C MET A 33 -0.67 1.28 15.11
N SER A 34 -0.84 1.18 16.43
CA SER A 34 -0.50 2.23 17.38
C SER A 34 1.00 2.21 17.66
N ARG A 35 1.53 3.31 18.21
CA ARG A 35 2.93 3.37 18.66
C ARG A 35 3.26 2.35 19.76
N HIS A 36 2.25 1.85 20.46
CA HIS A 36 2.40 0.86 21.53
C HIS A 36 2.23 -0.59 21.03
N GLY A 37 2.16 -0.79 19.71
CA GLY A 37 2.05 -2.13 19.10
C GLY A 37 0.61 -2.68 19.06
N GLU A 38 -0.38 -1.90 19.49
CA GLU A 38 -1.79 -2.32 19.38
C GLU A 38 -2.29 -2.14 17.95
N CYS A 39 -3.03 -3.12 17.43
CA CYS A 39 -3.66 -3.01 16.13
C CYS A 39 -5.16 -2.76 16.23
N ALA A 40 -5.65 -1.83 15.42
CA ALA A 40 -7.07 -1.52 15.25
C ALA A 40 -7.50 -1.74 13.80
N GLU A 41 -8.74 -2.15 13.60
CA GLU A 41 -9.34 -2.27 12.27
C GLU A 41 -9.26 -0.94 11.50
N ILE A 42 -8.88 -0.98 10.22
CA ILE A 42 -8.74 0.22 9.35
C ILE A 42 -10.03 1.03 9.28
N LYS A 43 -11.21 0.39 9.38
CA LYS A 43 -12.50 1.10 9.46
C LYS A 43 -12.56 2.12 10.61
N SER A 44 -11.69 1.99 11.62
CA SER A 44 -11.53 2.97 12.69
C SER A 44 -10.95 4.31 12.22
N LEU A 45 -10.25 4.33 11.09
CA LEU A 45 -9.73 5.55 10.47
C LEU A 45 -10.87 6.53 10.17
N ARG A 46 -11.99 6.02 9.66
CA ARG A 46 -13.19 6.82 9.33
C ARG A 46 -13.76 7.56 10.53
N ARG A 47 -13.54 7.06 11.74
CA ARG A 47 -13.97 7.73 12.98
C ARG A 47 -13.08 8.93 13.32
N LYS A 48 -11.83 8.94 12.85
CA LYS A 48 -10.82 9.94 13.18
C LYS A 48 -10.63 10.97 12.05
N ILE A 49 -10.75 10.51 10.81
CA ILE A 49 -10.53 11.34 9.62
C ILE A 49 -11.76 11.20 8.71
N PRO A 50 -12.53 12.29 8.48
CA PRO A 50 -13.67 12.26 7.57
C PRO A 50 -13.22 12.00 6.13
N ASP A 51 -14.15 11.55 5.27
CA ASP A 51 -13.92 11.27 3.86
C ASP A 51 -12.87 10.17 3.55
N MET A 52 -12.75 9.19 4.45
CA MET A 52 -11.88 8.01 4.29
C MET A 52 -12.66 6.76 3.87
N GLU A 53 -13.69 6.94 3.05
CA GLU A 53 -14.44 5.81 2.50
C GLU A 53 -13.59 5.09 1.44
N GLY A 54 -13.58 3.75 1.48
CA GLY A 54 -12.78 2.94 0.56
C GLY A 54 -11.30 2.78 0.91
N VAL A 55 -10.86 3.25 2.10
CA VAL A 55 -9.53 2.92 2.61
C VAL A 55 -9.53 1.51 3.18
N GLU A 56 -8.75 0.62 2.59
CA GLU A 56 -8.62 -0.80 2.97
C GLU A 56 -7.17 -1.21 3.26
N ASP A 57 -6.20 -0.42 2.81
CA ASP A 57 -4.77 -0.71 2.84
C ASP A 57 -3.96 0.62 2.78
N PRO A 58 -2.63 0.61 3.00
CA PRO A 58 -1.83 1.84 2.92
C PRO A 58 -1.85 2.49 1.52
N GLN A 59 -2.00 1.71 0.46
CA GLN A 59 -1.99 2.21 -0.93
C GLN A 59 -3.25 3.04 -1.24
N SER A 60 -4.42 2.54 -0.90
CA SER A 60 -5.72 3.21 -1.01
C SER A 60 -5.76 4.49 -0.20
N PHE A 61 -5.24 4.49 1.04
CA PHE A 61 -5.07 5.73 1.82
C PHE A 61 -4.15 6.74 1.10
N SER A 62 -2.97 6.29 0.65
CA SER A 62 -2.02 7.16 -0.06
C SER A 62 -2.61 7.76 -1.33
N LYS A 63 -3.42 6.97 -2.07
CA LYS A 63 -4.09 7.41 -3.29
C LYS A 63 -5.11 8.50 -2.99
N ILE A 64 -5.98 8.29 -1.99
CA ILE A 64 -6.99 9.28 -1.60
C ILE A 64 -6.33 10.60 -1.17
N MET A 65 -5.24 10.54 -0.41
CA MET A 65 -4.54 11.76 0.02
C MET A 65 -3.88 12.49 -1.15
N LYS A 66 -3.28 11.76 -2.11
CA LYS A 66 -2.74 12.35 -3.34
C LYS A 66 -3.83 12.96 -4.22
N GLU A 67 -4.99 12.32 -4.35
CA GLU A 67 -6.14 12.85 -5.10
C GLU A 67 -6.71 14.12 -4.48
N LYS A 68 -6.59 14.26 -3.15
CA LYS A 68 -6.91 15.50 -2.41
C LYS A 68 -5.84 16.60 -2.56
N GLY A 69 -4.74 16.33 -3.27
CA GLY A 69 -3.66 17.29 -3.52
C GLY A 69 -2.59 17.34 -2.43
N TYR A 70 -2.58 16.37 -1.50
CA TYR A 70 -1.57 16.31 -0.46
C TYR A 70 -0.30 15.60 -0.92
N GLU A 71 0.83 16.07 -0.39
CA GLU A 71 2.09 15.32 -0.46
C GLU A 71 2.03 14.13 0.50
N VAL A 72 2.42 12.95 0.00
CA VAL A 72 2.39 11.71 0.77
C VAL A 72 3.78 11.07 0.76
N ILE A 73 4.29 10.79 1.96
CA ILE A 73 5.56 10.11 2.18
C ILE A 73 5.25 8.69 2.66
N ILE A 74 5.88 7.68 2.06
CA ILE A 74 5.68 6.27 2.39
C ILE A 74 7.02 5.70 2.85
N ASN A 75 7.04 5.10 4.04
CA ASN A 75 8.20 4.39 4.58
C ASN A 75 7.83 2.94 4.87
N GLU A 76 8.68 1.99 4.47
CA GLU A 76 8.52 0.57 4.76
C GLU A 76 9.67 0.11 5.65
N PRO A 77 9.49 0.03 6.98
CA PRO A 77 10.54 -0.41 7.88
C PRO A 77 10.87 -1.88 7.65
N GLU A 78 12.15 -2.19 7.44
CA GLU A 78 12.65 -3.55 7.20
C GLU A 78 12.70 -4.41 8.48
N GLU A 79 12.66 -3.78 9.65
CA GLU A 79 12.95 -4.44 10.94
C GLU A 79 11.74 -5.12 11.61
N LEU A 80 10.54 -5.04 11.01
CA LEU A 80 9.34 -5.63 11.59
C LEU A 80 9.10 -7.05 11.06
N MET A 81 8.73 -7.97 11.95
CA MET A 81 8.28 -9.30 11.55
C MET A 81 6.91 -9.18 10.85
N GLY A 82 6.92 -9.24 9.51
CA GLY A 82 5.73 -9.07 8.68
C GLY A 82 5.83 -7.84 7.78
N LYS A 83 4.70 -7.38 7.23
CA LYS A 83 4.68 -6.21 6.34
C LYS A 83 4.06 -5.02 7.08
N ALA A 84 4.84 -3.96 7.23
CA ALA A 84 4.39 -2.70 7.79
C ALA A 84 4.73 -1.55 6.85
N VAL A 85 3.86 -0.56 6.80
CA VAL A 85 4.00 0.62 5.95
C VAL A 85 3.56 1.82 6.76
N GLU A 86 4.44 2.79 6.94
CA GLU A 86 4.07 4.10 7.43
C GLU A 86 3.69 5.00 6.25
N VAL A 87 2.54 5.65 6.34
CA VAL A 87 2.09 6.67 5.40
C VAL A 87 1.92 7.99 6.14
N SER A 88 2.70 8.98 5.73
CA SER A 88 2.73 10.30 6.34
C SER A 88 2.20 11.37 5.39
N VAL A 89 1.44 12.32 5.93
CA VAL A 89 0.98 13.52 5.25
C VAL A 89 1.42 14.73 6.09
N PRO A 90 2.63 15.27 5.85
CA PRO A 90 3.23 16.27 6.72
C PRO A 90 2.41 17.55 6.85
N SER A 91 1.77 18.01 5.77
CA SER A 91 0.93 19.22 5.78
C SER A 91 -0.25 19.12 6.74
N GLU A 92 -0.75 17.90 6.97
CA GLU A 92 -1.88 17.60 7.85
C GLU A 92 -1.44 17.12 9.24
N GLY A 93 -0.13 17.02 9.49
CA GLY A 93 0.40 16.44 10.73
C GLY A 93 0.01 14.97 10.94
N LEU A 94 -0.28 14.23 9.86
CA LEU A 94 -0.69 12.83 9.91
C LEU A 94 0.51 11.90 9.69
N SER A 95 0.61 10.88 10.53
CA SER A 95 1.57 9.76 10.42
C SER A 95 0.82 8.50 10.83
N LEU A 96 0.49 7.65 9.88
CA LEU A 96 -0.30 6.43 10.12
C LEU A 96 0.55 5.21 9.80
N MET A 97 0.60 4.28 10.74
CA MET A 97 1.27 3.00 10.53
C MET A 97 0.25 1.93 10.20
N PHE A 98 0.43 1.29 9.06
CA PHE A 98 -0.36 0.16 8.60
C PHE A 98 0.47 -1.12 8.79
N GLY A 99 -0.13 -2.14 9.40
CA GLY A 99 0.52 -3.43 9.63
C GLY A 99 -0.37 -4.57 9.20
N THR A 100 0.24 -5.64 8.70
CA THR A 100 -0.47 -6.91 8.47
C THR A 100 -0.71 -7.65 9.79
N GLU A 101 -1.62 -8.64 9.77
CA GLU A 101 -1.93 -9.45 10.95
C GLU A 101 -0.68 -10.04 11.63
N SER A 102 0.31 -10.50 10.86
CA SER A 102 1.57 -11.02 11.38
C SER A 102 2.34 -10.00 12.23
N VAL A 103 2.37 -8.73 11.81
CA VAL A 103 2.98 -7.64 12.59
C VAL A 103 2.19 -7.44 13.88
N CYS A 104 0.87 -7.39 13.79
CA CYS A 104 -0.03 -7.18 14.92
C CYS A 104 0.05 -8.29 15.98
N GLN A 105 0.21 -9.55 15.56
CA GLN A 105 0.33 -10.69 16.47
C GLN A 105 1.75 -10.82 17.05
N GLY A 106 2.78 -10.38 16.32
CA GLY A 106 4.17 -10.44 16.77
C GLY A 106 4.46 -9.63 18.04
N PHE A 107 3.69 -8.56 18.30
CA PHE A 107 3.82 -7.76 19.53
C PHE A 107 3.15 -8.36 20.76
N VAL A 108 2.26 -9.36 20.61
CA VAL A 108 1.49 -9.96 21.73
C VAL A 108 2.27 -11.10 22.43
N GLY A 109 3.44 -11.50 21.92
CA GLY A 109 4.22 -12.63 22.43
C GLY A 109 5.47 -12.28 23.27
N GLY A 110 5.63 -11.03 23.69
CA GLY A 110 6.78 -10.58 24.50
C GLY A 110 6.48 -10.56 25.99
N GLU A 111 6.43 -11.73 26.63
CA GLU A 111 6.60 -11.90 28.09
C GLU A 111 8.00 -12.45 28.41
#